data_AF-D2PY50-F1
#
_entry.id   AF-D2PY50-F1
#
_cell.length_a   1.000
_cell.length_b   1.000
_cell.length_c   1.000
_cell.angle_alpha   90.00
_cell.angle_beta   90.00
_cell.angle_gamma   90.00
#
_symmetry.space_group_name_H-M   'P 1'
#
loop_
_entity.id
_entity.type
_entity.pdbx_description
1 polymer ?
#
loop_
_entity_poly.entity_id
_entity_poly.type
_entity_poly.pdbx_seq_one_letter_code
_entity_poly.pdbx_strand_id
1 'polypeptide(L)'
;MSSETPYDLPNGERIPVIDPDTAAHNLRLLLDRFRTGRLEPLFFGDNGAPEGVVLPFAAWQQLEALAEDAAQTEHSRAVARERLAGASPDEYVPVDDLAAELGWNLDSDDHPPKSTDTPR
;
A
#
# COMPACT_ATOMS: atom_id res chain seq x y z
N MET A 1 5.85 -17.46 31.96
CA MET A 1 5.62 -18.34 30.80
C MET A 1 5.06 -17.45 29.72
N SER A 2 5.68 -17.35 28.54
CA SER A 2 5.17 -16.49 27.47
C SER A 2 3.89 -17.09 26.90
N SER A 3 2.78 -16.36 27.00
CA SER A 3 1.50 -16.75 26.41
C SER A 3 1.38 -16.14 25.02
N GLU A 4 1.95 -16.82 24.03
CA GLU A 4 1.70 -16.51 22.62
C GLU A 4 0.35 -17.09 22.21
N THR A 5 -0.55 -16.22 21.77
CA THR A 5 -1.90 -16.58 21.31
C THR A 5 -2.02 -16.20 19.83
N PRO A 6 -2.37 -17.15 18.95
CA PRO A 6 -2.61 -16.83 17.55
C PRO A 6 -3.88 -15.99 17.39
N TYR A 7 -3.82 -14.95 16.56
CA TYR A 7 -4.95 -14.10 16.18
C TYR A 7 -5.13 -14.12 14.66
N ASP A 8 -6.37 -14.33 14.20
CA ASP A 8 -6.72 -14.35 12.79
C ASP A 8 -7.13 -12.95 12.33
N LEU A 9 -6.38 -12.37 11.40
CA LEU A 9 -6.66 -11.07 10.80
C LEU A 9 -7.80 -11.18 9.76
N PRO A 10 -8.48 -10.05 9.44
CA PRO A 10 -9.57 -10.04 8.45
C PRO A 10 -9.15 -10.49 7.04
N ASN A 11 -7.87 -10.37 6.71
CA ASN A 11 -7.29 -10.83 5.44
C ASN A 11 -7.02 -12.35 5.41
N GLY A 12 -7.33 -13.08 6.49
CA GLY A 12 -7.08 -14.53 6.63
C GLY A 12 -5.67 -14.89 7.10
N GLU A 13 -4.82 -13.91 7.39
CA GLU A 13 -3.49 -14.12 7.94
C GLU A 13 -3.55 -14.41 9.45
N ARG A 14 -2.64 -15.25 9.94
CA ARG A 14 -2.53 -15.55 11.37
C ARG A 14 -1.28 -14.91 11.95
N ILE A 15 -1.46 -14.05 12.95
CA ILE A 15 -0.37 -13.37 13.63
C ILE A 15 -0.23 -13.87 15.07
N PRO A 16 0.99 -13.93 15.61
CA PRO A 16 1.20 -14.23 17.02
C PRO A 16 1.02 -12.96 17.87
N VAL A 17 0.19 -13.05 18.91
CA VAL A 17 -0.02 -11.97 19.90
C VAL A 17 0.52 -12.45 21.24
N ILE A 18 1.40 -11.66 21.85
CA ILE A 18 1.94 -11.96 23.19
C ILE A 18 1.38 -11.00 24.24
N ASP A 19 1.45 -11.39 25.51
CA ASP A 19 1.05 -10.51 26.61
C ASP A 19 1.98 -9.29 26.76
N PRO A 20 1.50 -8.16 27.29
CA PRO A 20 2.29 -6.93 27.44
C PRO A 20 3.56 -7.10 28.28
N ASP A 21 3.53 -7.94 29.32
CA ASP A 21 4.69 -8.19 30.19
C ASP A 21 5.82 -8.91 29.43
N THR A 22 5.47 -9.92 28.63
CA THR A 22 6.39 -10.60 27.73
C THR A 22 6.92 -9.65 26.66
N ALA A 23 6.09 -8.76 26.12
CA ALA A 23 6.54 -7.76 25.14
C ALA A 23 7.56 -6.79 25.73
N ALA A 24 7.30 -6.26 26.93
CA ALA A 24 8.20 -5.38 27.65
C ALA A 24 9.54 -6.06 27.96
N HIS A 25 9.51 -7.33 28.39
CA HIS A 25 10.71 -8.12 28.67
C HIS A 25 11.58 -8.30 27.41
N ASN A 26 10.96 -8.55 26.26
CA ASN A 26 11.67 -8.87 25.01
C ASN A 26 12.03 -7.65 24.16
N LEU A 27 11.64 -6.44 24.56
CA LEU A 27 11.81 -5.22 23.74
C LEU A 27 13.26 -4.99 23.30
N ARG A 28 14.25 -5.18 24.18
CA ARG A 28 15.67 -5.02 23.81
C ARG A 28 16.11 -6.02 22.74
N LEU A 29 15.72 -7.29 22.90
CA LEU A 29 16.05 -8.33 21.93
C LEU A 29 15.39 -8.05 20.57
N LEU A 30 14.15 -7.56 20.58
CA LEU A 30 13.45 -7.15 19.36
C LEU A 30 14.18 -6.00 18.63
N LEU A 31 14.65 -5.00 19.37
CA LEU A 31 15.42 -3.90 18.79
C LEU A 31 16.74 -4.39 18.18
N ASP A 32 17.41 -5.36 18.79
CA ASP A 32 18.60 -5.97 18.20
C ASP A 32 18.28 -6.73 16.91
N ARG A 33 17.15 -7.44 16.85
CA ARG A 33 16.66 -8.08 15.61
C ARG A 33 16.43 -7.04 14.51
N PHE A 34 15.79 -5.93 14.82
CA PHE A 34 15.54 -4.84 13.87
C PHE A 34 16.86 -4.27 13.30
N ARG A 35 17.87 -4.09 14.14
CA ARG A 35 19.21 -3.62 13.71
C ARG A 35 19.89 -4.59 12.75
N THR A 36 19.59 -5.87 12.85
CA THR A 36 20.09 -6.91 11.92
C THR A 36 19.25 -7.06 10.64
N GLY A 37 18.27 -6.19 10.42
CA GLY A 37 17.43 -6.17 9.22
C GLY A 37 16.24 -7.14 9.26
N ARG A 38 15.97 -7.80 10.39
CA ARG A 38 14.74 -8.59 10.55
C ARG A 38 13.60 -7.65 10.92
N LEU A 39 12.71 -7.35 9.99
CA LEU A 39 11.65 -6.34 10.15
C LEU A 39 10.29 -6.93 10.59
N GLU A 40 10.27 -8.17 11.07
CA GLU A 40 9.04 -8.83 11.54
C GLU A 40 8.42 -8.05 12.71
N PRO A 41 7.18 -7.56 12.58
CA PRO A 41 6.50 -6.81 13.64
C PRO A 41 6.12 -7.74 14.81
N LEU A 42 6.14 -7.18 16.02
CA LEU A 42 5.69 -7.86 17.23
C LEU A 42 4.32 -7.32 17.63
N PHE A 43 3.31 -8.18 17.70
CA PHE A 43 1.98 -7.82 18.18
C PHE A 43 1.82 -8.20 19.64
N PHE A 44 1.19 -7.33 20.42
CA PHE A 44 0.95 -7.55 21.85
C PHE A 44 -0.43 -7.06 22.27
N GLY A 45 -0.98 -7.65 23.33
CA GLY A 45 -2.26 -7.27 23.91
C GLY A 45 -2.81 -8.33 24.86
N ASP A 46 -3.95 -8.04 25.49
CA ASP A 46 -4.54 -8.93 26.47
C ASP A 46 -5.52 -9.93 25.85
N ASN A 47 -5.64 -11.11 26.48
CA ASN A 47 -6.54 -12.19 26.07
C ASN A 47 -6.37 -12.65 24.61
N GLY A 48 -5.17 -12.47 24.04
CA GLY A 48 -4.86 -12.84 22.65
C GLY A 48 -5.45 -11.90 21.60
N ALA A 49 -6.07 -10.79 22.01
CA ALA A 49 -6.45 -9.72 21.10
C ALA A 49 -5.27 -8.74 20.95
N PRO A 50 -4.89 -8.36 19.71
CA PRO A 50 -3.82 -7.38 19.51
C PRO A 50 -4.32 -5.99 19.90
N GLU A 51 -3.58 -5.33 20.79
CA GLU A 51 -3.82 -3.94 21.22
C GLU A 51 -2.75 -2.98 20.70
N GLY A 52 -1.54 -3.49 20.47
CA GLY A 52 -0.43 -2.73 19.97
C GLY A 52 0.52 -3.56 19.11
N VAL A 53 1.39 -2.84 18.39
CA VAL A 53 2.43 -3.42 17.56
C VAL A 53 3.73 -2.66 17.76
N VAL A 54 4.84 -3.39 17.78
CA VAL A 54 6.19 -2.81 17.75
C VAL A 54 6.80 -3.11 16.39
N LEU A 55 7.18 -2.04 15.68
CA LEU A 55 7.85 -2.11 14.39
C LEU A 55 9.01 -1.11 14.33
N PRO A 56 9.98 -1.30 13.42
CA PRO A 56 11.04 -0.31 13.18
C PRO A 56 10.44 1.02 12.74
N PHE A 57 11.01 2.13 13.21
CA PHE A 57 10.53 3.47 12.85
C PHE A 57 10.49 3.71 11.34
N ALA A 58 11.51 3.26 10.61
CA ALA A 58 11.55 3.38 9.14
C ALA A 58 10.40 2.62 8.45
N ALA A 59 9.98 1.47 8.99
CA ALA A 59 8.84 0.74 8.47
C ALA A 59 7.52 1.48 8.73
N TRP A 60 7.39 2.14 9.88
CA TRP A 60 6.23 2.99 10.17
C TRP A 60 6.14 4.16 9.20
N GLN A 61 7.26 4.84 8.91
CA GLN A 61 7.29 5.94 7.94
C GLN A 61 6.86 5.50 6.53
N GLN A 62 7.22 4.27 6.12
CA GLN A 62 6.78 3.70 4.85
C GLN A 62 5.28 3.44 4.83
N LEU A 63 4.70 2.97 5.95
CA LEU A 63 3.27 2.76 6.07
C LEU A 63 2.49 4.08 6.04
N GLU A 64 2.99 5.14 6.70
CA GLU A 64 2.40 6.48 6.63
C GLU A 64 2.38 7.02 5.21
N ALA A 65 3.50 6.95 4.49
CA ALA A 65 3.56 7.39 3.10
C ALA A 65 2.57 6.61 2.20
N LEU A 66 2.47 5.29 2.41
CA LEU A 66 1.52 4.46 1.67
C LEU A 66 0.06 4.81 2.00
N ALA A 67 -0.23 5.16 3.25
CA ALA A 67 -1.56 5.58 3.68
C ALA A 67 -1.94 6.94 3.08
N GLU A 68 -1.00 7.89 3.01
CA GLU A 68 -1.19 9.17 2.34
C GLU A 68 -1.49 8.98 0.85
N ASP A 69 -0.72 8.15 0.15
CA ASP A 69 -0.95 7.83 -1.27
C ASP A 69 -2.33 7.18 -1.51
N ALA A 70 -2.72 6.25 -0.63
CA ALA A 70 -4.04 5.61 -0.69
C ALA A 70 -5.18 6.63 -0.49
N ALA A 71 -5.05 7.50 0.51
CA ALA A 71 -6.03 8.55 0.78
C ALA A 71 -6.14 9.55 -0.38
N GLN A 72 -5.01 9.93 -1.00
CA GLN A 72 -5.01 10.80 -2.17
C GLN A 72 -5.67 10.13 -3.38
N THR A 73 -5.46 8.82 -3.55
CA THR A 73 -6.13 8.03 -4.60
C THR A 73 -7.64 7.99 -4.38
N GLU A 74 -8.09 7.73 -3.16
CA GLU A 74 -9.52 7.73 -2.81
C GLU A 74 -10.16 9.11 -3.03
N HIS A 75 -9.48 10.18 -2.62
CA HIS A 75 -9.94 11.55 -2.84
C HIS A 75 -10.08 11.87 -4.34
N SER A 76 -9.07 11.52 -5.14
CA SER A 76 -9.11 11.71 -6.60
C SER A 76 -10.28 10.96 -7.24
N ARG A 77 -10.54 9.73 -6.78
CA ARG A 77 -11.67 8.92 -7.23
C ARG A 77 -13.02 9.52 -6.82
N ALA A 78 -13.12 10.07 -5.61
CA ALA A 78 -14.32 10.73 -5.14
C ALA A 78 -14.64 11.98 -5.97
N VAL A 79 -13.64 12.84 -6.21
CA VAL A 79 -13.77 14.02 -7.07
C VAL A 79 -14.16 13.64 -8.50
N ALA A 80 -13.52 12.61 -9.07
CA ALA A 80 -13.85 12.12 -10.41
C ALA A 80 -15.31 11.63 -10.49
N ARG A 81 -15.78 10.89 -9.48
CA ARG A 81 -17.18 10.44 -9.41
C ARG A 81 -18.17 11.59 -9.27
N GLU A 82 -17.87 12.57 -8.41
CA GLU A 82 -18.70 13.75 -8.22
C GLU A 82 -18.84 14.53 -9.54
N ARG A 83 -17.72 14.77 -10.22
CA ARG A 83 -17.72 15.44 -11.53
C ARG A 83 -18.52 14.66 -12.57
N LEU A 84 -18.33 13.35 -12.68
CA LEU A 84 -19.10 12.52 -13.60
C LEU A 84 -20.60 12.49 -13.28
N ALA A 85 -20.97 12.53 -12.00
CA ALA A 85 -22.37 12.54 -11.58
C ALA A 85 -23.07 13.89 -11.83
N GLY A 86 -22.31 14.99 -11.78
CA GLY A 86 -22.80 16.35 -12.03
C GLY A 86 -22.61 16.86 -13.46
N ALA A 87 -21.80 16.18 -14.27
CA ALA A 87 -21.45 16.62 -15.62
C ALA A 87 -22.65 16.56 -16.57
N SER A 88 -22.84 17.65 -17.32
CA SER A 88 -23.73 17.68 -18.46
C SER A 88 -23.00 17.22 -19.74
N PRO A 89 -23.71 16.67 -20.75
CA PRO A 89 -23.10 16.28 -22.02
C PRO A 89 -22.32 17.40 -22.72
N ASP A 90 -22.68 18.65 -22.45
CA ASP A 90 -22.08 19.86 -23.03
C ASP A 90 -20.72 20.21 -22.41
N GLU A 91 -20.35 19.60 -21.29
CA GLU A 91 -19.09 19.79 -20.58
C GLU A 91 -18.05 18.70 -20.90
N TYR A 92 -18.42 17.71 -21.72
CA TYR A 92 -17.49 16.68 -22.18
C TYR A 92 -16.59 17.19 -23.30
N VAL A 93 -15.31 16.91 -23.18
CA VAL A 93 -14.34 17.14 -24.26
C VAL A 93 -14.18 15.83 -25.04
N PRO A 94 -14.36 15.83 -26.38
CA PRO A 94 -14.07 14.67 -27.21
C PRO A 94 -12.62 14.19 -27.00
N VAL A 95 -12.44 12.87 -26.99
CA VAL A 95 -11.13 12.25 -26.70
C VAL A 95 -10.08 12.64 -27.74
N ASP A 96 -10.49 12.85 -29.00
CA ASP A 96 -9.62 13.31 -30.09
C ASP A 96 -9.13 14.75 -29.88
N ASP A 97 -9.99 15.64 -29.38
CA ASP A 97 -9.64 17.04 -29.10
C ASP A 97 -8.65 17.13 -27.93
N LEU A 98 -8.86 16.32 -26.87
CA LEU A 98 -7.94 16.21 -25.74
C LEU A 98 -6.57 15.64 -26.17
N ALA A 99 -6.57 14.62 -27.05
CA ALA A 99 -5.34 14.04 -27.55
C ALA A 99 -4.55 15.05 -28.40
N ALA A 100 -5.23 15.82 -29.25
CA ALA A 100 -4.61 16.90 -30.01
C ALA A 100 -3.99 17.97 -29.10
N GLU A 101 -4.66 18.34 -28.01
CA GLU A 101 -4.15 19.30 -27.02
C GLU A 101 -2.90 18.79 -26.29
N LEU A 102 -2.89 17.50 -25.92
CA LEU A 102 -1.77 16.86 -25.22
C LEU A 102 -0.64 16.36 -26.14
N GLY A 103 -0.79 16.54 -27.46
CA GLY A 103 0.16 16.05 -28.46
C GLY A 103 0.18 14.52 -28.58
N TRP A 104 -0.88 13.84 -28.18
CA TRP A 104 -1.06 12.40 -28.32
C TRP A 104 -1.69 12.08 -29.67
N ASN A 105 -1.16 11.07 -30.35
CA ASN A 105 -1.76 10.56 -31.56
C ASN A 105 -2.48 9.23 -31.24
N LEU A 106 -3.82 9.26 -31.22
CA LEU A 106 -4.63 8.09 -30.92
C LEU A 106 -4.69 7.08 -32.08
N ASP A 107 -4.29 7.50 -33.28
CA ASP A 107 -4.20 6.65 -34.48
C ASP A 107 -2.87 5.91 -34.60
N SER A 108 -1.88 6.24 -33.76
CA SER A 108 -0.63 5.48 -33.73
C SER A 108 -0.74 4.29 -32.79
N ASP A 109 -1.02 3.12 -33.35
CA ASP A 109 -0.50 1.86 -32.83
C ASP A 109 1.03 1.97 -32.84
N ASP A 110 1.62 2.52 -31.77
CA ASP A 110 3.07 2.54 -31.57
C ASP A 110 3.52 1.11 -31.24
N HIS A 111 3.49 0.25 -32.26
CA HIS A 111 4.15 -1.03 -32.22
C HIS A 111 5.65 -0.75 -32.07
N PRO A 112 6.32 -1.34 -31.07
CA PRO A 112 7.77 -1.24 -30.97
C PRO A 112 8.37 -1.67 -32.32
N PRO A 113 9.39 -0.96 -32.84
CA PRO A 113 9.93 -1.25 -34.14
C PRO A 113 10.32 -2.72 -34.17
N LYS A 114 9.74 -3.48 -35.12
CA LYS A 114 10.13 -4.87 -35.36
C LYS A 114 11.64 -4.86 -35.61
N SER A 115 12.39 -5.42 -34.67
CA SER A 115 13.80 -5.73 -34.86
C SER A 115 13.93 -6.47 -36.18
N THR A 116 14.53 -5.80 -37.16
CA THR A 116 14.84 -6.40 -38.45
C THR A 116 15.92 -7.44 -38.19
N ASP A 117 15.47 -8.68 -38.12
CA ASP A 117 16.26 -9.87 -38.32
C ASP A 117 17.13 -9.67 -39.58
N THR A 118 18.44 -9.57 -39.37
CA THR A 118 19.43 -9.49 -40.46
C THR A 118 20.16 -10.83 -40.48
N PRO A 119 19.91 -11.69 -41.48
CA PRO A 119 20.67 -12.93 -41.60
C PRO A 119 22.00 -12.64 -42.27
N ARG A 120 23.09 -13.18 -41.70
CA ARG A 120 24.31 -13.48 -42.45
C ARG A 120 24.94 -14.76 -41.94
#